data_AF-A0A9E5EKR2-F1
#
_entry.id   AF-A0A9E5EKR2-F1
#
_cell.length_a   1.000
_cell.length_b   1.000
_cell.length_c   1.000
_cell.angle_alpha   90.00
_cell.angle_beta   90.00
_cell.angle_gamma   90.00
#
_symmetry.space_group_name_H-M   'P 1'
#
loop_
_entity.id
_entity.type
_entity.pdbx_description
1 polymer ?
#
loop_
_entity_poly.entity_id
_entity_poly.type
_entity_poly.pdbx_seq_one_letter_code
_entity_poly.pdbx_strand_id
1 'polypeptide(L)'
;MVSVKNWTHRLARMGWLFFLLWAGSIGTAEAPPGRGISPAVWDARHPQDSQPVWFGPVSALAGWKTYSWKALLRPPPGDSRLALTLVFRETSGGFARVIWQELGKSITLCGNLYEHAADLHQRTLLLDRGTIGGPGEFVVESTGADPVLERVE
;
A
#
# COMPACT_ATOMS: atom_id res chain seq x y z
N MET A 1 -64.68 -14.61 -8.92
CA MET A 1 -64.15 -14.01 -7.68
C MET A 1 -62.91 -14.80 -7.27
N VAL A 2 -61.72 -14.40 -7.73
CA VAL A 2 -60.47 -15.11 -7.39
C VAL A 2 -60.10 -14.73 -5.96
N SER A 3 -59.95 -15.75 -5.11
CA SER A 3 -59.76 -15.61 -3.66
C SER A 3 -58.46 -14.86 -3.33
N VAL A 4 -58.63 -13.65 -2.79
CA VAL A 4 -57.58 -12.75 -2.26
C VAL A 4 -56.66 -13.46 -1.26
N LYS A 5 -57.16 -14.52 -0.61
CA LYS A 5 -56.44 -15.30 0.40
C LYS A 5 -55.24 -16.08 -0.15
N ASN A 6 -55.22 -16.43 -1.44
CA ASN A 6 -54.10 -17.16 -2.04
C ASN A 6 -52.91 -16.27 -2.44
N TRP A 7 -53.12 -14.95 -2.54
CA TRP A 7 -52.08 -14.00 -2.93
C TRP A 7 -51.18 -13.60 -1.75
N THR A 8 -51.75 -13.44 -0.56
CA THR A 8 -51.01 -13.09 0.67
C THR A 8 -49.99 -14.16 1.06
N HIS A 9 -50.33 -15.44 0.90
CA HIS A 9 -49.39 -16.54 1.15
C HIS A 9 -48.22 -16.61 0.15
N ARG A 10 -48.43 -16.17 -1.10
CA ARG A 10 -47.37 -16.13 -2.12
C ARG A 10 -46.40 -14.97 -1.88
N LEU A 11 -46.92 -13.80 -1.50
CA LEU A 11 -46.11 -12.62 -1.15
C LEU A 11 -45.28 -12.85 0.13
N ALA A 12 -45.87 -13.46 1.16
CA ALA A 12 -45.16 -13.81 2.38
C ALA A 12 -44.02 -14.81 2.13
N ARG A 13 -44.23 -15.80 1.25
CA ARG A 13 -43.19 -16.76 0.82
C ARG A 13 -42.08 -16.10 0.00
N MET A 14 -42.40 -15.16 -0.89
CA MET A 14 -41.41 -14.40 -1.65
C MET A 14 -40.58 -13.48 -0.76
N GLY A 15 -41.19 -12.82 0.22
CA GLY A 15 -40.48 -12.01 1.21
C GLY A 15 -39.50 -12.84 2.05
N TRP A 16 -39.91 -14.05 2.44
CA TRP A 16 -39.04 -15.00 3.14
C TRP A 16 -37.85 -15.48 2.30
N LEU A 17 -38.08 -15.78 1.02
CA LEU A 17 -37.01 -16.16 0.09
C LEU A 17 -36.02 -15.00 -0.13
N PHE A 18 -36.51 -13.78 -0.24
CA PHE A 18 -35.67 -12.59 -0.35
C PHE A 18 -34.84 -12.36 0.92
N PHE A 19 -35.42 -12.56 2.10
CA PHE A 19 -34.71 -12.46 3.38
C PHE A 19 -33.64 -13.54 3.53
N LEU A 20 -33.89 -14.77 3.07
CA LEU A 20 -32.92 -15.86 3.07
C LEU A 20 -31.77 -15.61 2.08
N LEU A 21 -32.06 -15.10 0.89
CA LEU A 21 -31.04 -14.72 -0.09
C LEU A 21 -30.20 -13.52 0.37
N TRP A 22 -30.84 -12.53 0.99
CA TRP A 22 -30.15 -11.37 1.56
C TRP A 22 -29.28 -11.75 2.77
N ALA A 23 -29.81 -12.54 3.72
CA ALA A 23 -29.06 -13.04 4.86
C ALA A 23 -27.91 -13.98 4.43
N GLY A 24 -28.11 -14.80 3.40
CA GLY A 24 -27.05 -15.63 2.80
C GLY A 24 -25.95 -14.83 2.12
N SER A 25 -26.25 -13.64 1.59
CA SER A 25 -25.26 -12.73 0.99
C SER A 25 -24.45 -11.90 1.99
N ILE A 26 -24.89 -11.83 3.26
CA ILE A 26 -24.18 -11.18 4.36
C ILE A 26 -23.22 -12.16 5.07
N GLY A 27 -23.27 -13.44 4.70
CA GLY A 27 -22.21 -14.39 4.94
C GLY A 27 -20.96 -13.92 4.22
N THR A 28 -20.19 -13.13 4.96
CA THR A 28 -18.82 -12.68 4.71
C THR A 28 -18.17 -13.47 3.58
N ALA A 29 -17.86 -12.77 2.49
CA ALA A 29 -16.70 -13.10 1.67
C ALA A 29 -15.47 -12.99 2.59
N GLU A 30 -15.33 -13.97 3.47
CA GLU A 30 -14.15 -14.20 4.26
C GLU A 30 -13.14 -14.65 3.22
N ALA A 31 -12.15 -13.78 2.99
CA ALA A 31 -11.03 -14.12 2.14
C ALA A 31 -10.57 -15.53 2.56
N PRO A 32 -10.24 -16.42 1.61
CA PRO A 32 -9.72 -17.75 1.94
C PRO A 32 -8.68 -17.59 3.05
N PRO A 33 -8.58 -18.51 4.03
CA PRO A 33 -7.52 -18.51 5.02
C PRO A 33 -6.19 -18.86 4.33
N GLY A 34 -5.78 -18.00 3.38
CA GLY A 34 -4.42 -17.89 2.95
C GLY A 34 -3.69 -17.45 4.19
N ARG A 35 -2.79 -18.32 4.67
CA ARG A 35 -1.70 -17.96 5.58
C ARG A 35 -1.32 -16.52 5.26
N GLY A 36 -1.74 -15.58 6.10
CA GLY A 36 -1.35 -14.20 5.96
C GLY A 36 0.16 -14.24 5.99
N ILE A 37 0.80 -14.01 4.85
CA ILE A 37 2.23 -13.75 4.82
C ILE A 37 2.34 -12.55 5.75
N SER A 38 2.85 -12.79 6.97
CA SER A 38 3.00 -11.72 7.94
C SER A 38 3.79 -10.63 7.22
N PRO A 39 3.32 -9.38 7.23
CA PRO A 39 4.06 -8.31 6.57
C PRO A 39 5.48 -8.39 7.09
N ALA A 40 6.45 -8.54 6.18
CA ALA A 40 7.85 -8.51 6.55
C ALA A 40 8.15 -7.07 6.98
N VAL A 41 7.93 -6.77 8.26
CA VAL A 41 8.27 -5.49 8.85
C VAL A 41 9.78 -5.50 9.01
N TRP A 42 10.44 -4.63 8.25
CA TRP A 42 11.89 -4.54 8.21
C TRP A 42 12.28 -3.06 8.15
N ASP A 43 13.20 -2.63 9.02
CA ASP A 43 13.67 -1.24 9.07
C ASP A 43 14.68 -1.01 7.94
N ALA A 44 14.25 -0.26 6.93
CA ALA A 44 15.07 0.06 5.78
C ALA A 44 16.20 1.06 6.04
N ARG A 45 16.23 1.70 7.22
CA ARG A 45 17.31 2.64 7.57
C ARG A 45 18.58 1.95 8.03
N HIS A 46 18.48 0.72 8.55
CA HIS A 46 19.61 -0.04 9.07
C HIS A 46 19.59 -1.46 8.49
N PRO A 47 20.54 -1.83 7.62
CA PRO A 47 20.64 -3.21 7.15
C PRO A 47 20.94 -4.14 8.35
N GLN A 48 19.90 -4.81 8.86
CA GLN A 48 20.00 -5.88 9.84
C GLN A 48 20.48 -7.19 9.18
N ASP A 49 20.95 -8.14 9.98
CA ASP A 49 21.52 -9.43 9.53
C ASP A 49 20.55 -10.29 8.68
N SER A 50 19.24 -10.00 8.68
CA SER A 50 18.23 -10.69 7.88
C SER A 50 17.42 -9.71 7.01
N GLN A 51 18.05 -9.15 5.97
CA GLN A 51 17.35 -8.38 4.95
C GLN A 51 16.49 -9.28 4.05
N PRO A 52 15.25 -8.89 3.72
CA PRO A 52 14.45 -9.65 2.77
C PRO A 52 15.11 -9.70 1.39
N VAL A 53 15.05 -10.84 0.70
CA VAL A 53 15.67 -11.03 -0.63
C VAL A 53 15.16 -10.08 -1.72
N TRP A 54 13.96 -9.54 -1.52
CA TRP A 54 13.34 -8.54 -2.39
C TRP A 54 13.85 -7.12 -2.14
N PHE A 55 14.57 -6.87 -1.03
CA PHE A 55 15.15 -5.57 -0.69
C PHE A 55 16.68 -5.64 -0.86
N GLY A 56 17.25 -4.63 -1.51
CA GLY A 56 18.67 -4.55 -1.81
C GLY A 56 19.39 -3.44 -1.03
N PRO A 57 20.57 -2.99 -1.49
CA PRO A 57 21.30 -1.93 -0.81
C PRO A 57 20.53 -0.61 -0.81
N VAL A 58 20.74 0.16 0.26
CA VAL A 58 20.26 1.53 0.41
C VAL A 58 21.38 2.50 0.12
N SER A 59 21.06 3.58 -0.58
CA SER A 59 21.95 4.74 -0.72
C SER A 59 21.19 6.01 -0.35
N ALA A 60 21.89 6.93 0.29
CA ALA A 60 21.36 8.24 0.64
C ALA A 60 22.33 9.31 0.18
N LEU A 61 21.80 10.38 -0.39
CA LEU A 61 22.56 11.53 -0.86
C LEU A 61 21.92 12.81 -0.31
N ALA A 62 22.65 13.51 0.55
CA ALA A 62 22.31 14.85 0.97
C ALA A 62 22.85 15.86 -0.05
N GLY A 63 21.94 16.56 -0.72
CA GLY A 63 22.24 17.74 -1.52
C GLY A 63 22.01 19.03 -0.74
N TRP A 64 22.33 20.17 -1.35
CA TRP A 64 22.15 21.49 -0.72
C TRP A 64 20.67 21.77 -0.37
N LYS A 65 19.74 21.40 -1.27
CA LYS A 65 18.30 21.70 -1.14
C LYS A 65 17.41 20.46 -1.12
N THR A 66 17.99 19.30 -1.37
CA THR A 66 17.25 18.06 -1.53
C THR A 66 18.00 16.90 -0.93
N TYR A 67 17.29 16.03 -0.22
CA TYR A 67 17.80 14.77 0.28
C TYR A 67 17.15 13.66 -0.55
N SER A 68 17.97 12.73 -1.04
CA SER A 68 17.50 11.57 -1.80
C SER A 68 17.87 10.30 -1.05
N TRP A 69 16.86 9.50 -0.73
CA TRP A 69 17.02 8.15 -0.21
C TRP A 69 16.56 7.17 -1.28
N LYS A 70 17.37 6.13 -1.52
CA LYS A 70 17.12 5.15 -2.57
C LYS A 70 17.33 3.75 -2.05
N ALA A 71 16.44 2.84 -2.42
CA ALA A 71 16.61 1.41 -2.18
C ALA A 71 16.33 0.62 -3.45
N LEU A 72 17.21 -0.34 -3.74
CA LEU A 72 16.92 -1.32 -4.79
C LEU A 72 15.83 -2.28 -4.30
N LEU A 73 14.70 -2.33 -5.00
CA LEU A 73 13.62 -3.28 -4.73
C LEU A 73 13.46 -4.24 -5.91
N ARG A 74 13.35 -5.53 -5.61
CA ARG A 74 13.04 -6.60 -6.56
C ARG A 74 11.61 -7.05 -6.29
N PRO A 75 10.66 -6.85 -7.23
CA PRO A 75 9.30 -7.33 -7.04
C PRO A 75 9.31 -8.85 -6.78
N PRO A 76 8.51 -9.34 -5.80
CA PRO A 76 8.36 -10.77 -5.59
C PRO A 76 7.83 -11.46 -6.85
N PRO A 77 8.20 -12.73 -7.10
CA PRO A 77 7.78 -13.45 -8.30
C PRO A 77 6.25 -13.62 -8.39
N GLY A 78 5.75 -13.76 -9.61
CA GLY A 78 4.32 -13.94 -9.91
C GLY A 78 3.55 -12.62 -10.06
N ASP A 79 2.25 -12.65 -9.71
CA ASP A 79 1.33 -11.50 -9.72
C ASP A 79 1.19 -10.83 -8.34
N SER A 80 2.17 -11.07 -7.48
CA SER A 80 2.22 -10.53 -6.12
C SER A 80 2.32 -8.99 -6.14
N ARG A 81 1.59 -8.34 -5.25
CA ARG A 81 1.68 -6.88 -5.03
C ARG A 81 2.62 -6.61 -3.86
N LEU A 82 3.39 -5.53 -3.95
CA LEU A 82 4.27 -5.08 -2.88
C LEU A 82 3.62 -3.92 -2.15
N ALA A 83 3.32 -4.09 -0.87
CA ALA A 83 2.86 -3.00 -0.01
C ALA A 83 4.07 -2.39 0.72
N LEU A 84 4.36 -1.13 0.44
CA LEU A 84 5.43 -0.37 1.08
C LEU A 84 4.84 0.67 2.01
N THR A 85 5.16 0.55 3.29
CA THR A 85 4.76 1.53 4.30
C THR A 85 5.92 2.47 4.57
N LEU A 86 5.71 3.76 4.35
CA LEU A 86 6.64 4.82 4.67
C LEU A 86 6.18 5.48 5.96
N VAL A 87 7.06 5.57 6.95
CA VAL A 87 6.90 6.47 8.09
C VAL A 87 7.85 7.63 7.88
N PHE A 88 7.35 8.85 8.02
CA PHE A 88 8.12 10.05 7.68
C PHE A 88 7.69 11.26 8.51
N ARG A 89 8.62 12.18 8.70
CA ARG A 89 8.38 13.45 9.39
C ARG A 89 8.23 14.59 8.39
N GLU A 90 7.15 15.37 8.48
CA GLU A 90 6.98 16.53 7.61
C GLU A 90 7.96 17.65 7.98
N THR A 91 8.35 18.42 6.96
CA THR A 91 9.14 19.64 7.13
C THR A 91 8.30 20.82 6.68
N SER A 92 8.19 21.84 7.53
CA SER A 92 7.42 23.05 7.23
C SER A 92 7.86 23.70 5.92
N GLY A 93 6.91 23.92 5.01
CA GLY A 93 7.16 24.51 3.69
C GLY A 93 7.95 23.64 2.71
N GLY A 94 8.18 22.37 3.04
CA GLY A 94 8.88 21.42 2.17
C GLY A 94 7.92 20.55 1.35
N PHE A 95 8.50 19.61 0.62
CA PHE A 95 7.80 18.48 0.00
C PHE A 95 8.63 17.20 0.18
N ALA A 96 7.97 16.06 0.03
CA ALA A 96 8.64 14.78 -0.19
C ALA A 96 7.90 13.98 -1.26
N ARG A 97 8.58 13.50 -2.29
CA ARG A 97 7.98 12.71 -3.38
C ARG A 97 8.54 11.31 -3.43
N VAL A 98 7.75 10.40 -3.97
CA VAL A 98 8.13 9.01 -4.16
C VAL A 98 8.17 8.69 -5.64
N ILE A 99 9.29 8.14 -6.08
CA ILE A 99 9.57 7.80 -7.47
C ILE A 99 10.01 6.34 -7.54
N TRP A 100 9.52 5.64 -8.55
CA TRP A 100 10.07 4.36 -9.00
C TRP A 100 10.97 4.61 -10.21
N GLN A 101 12.22 4.17 -10.16
CA GLN A 101 13.18 4.28 -11.25
C GLN A 101 13.61 2.90 -11.73
N GLU A 102 13.37 2.60 -13.00
CA GLU A 102 13.92 1.43 -13.68
C GLU A 102 14.79 1.89 -14.86
N LEU A 103 15.46 0.95 -15.52
CA LEU A 103 16.33 1.28 -16.65
C LEU A 103 15.51 1.97 -17.76
N GLY A 104 15.74 3.27 -17.96
CA GLY A 104 15.09 4.06 -19.00
C GLY A 104 13.66 4.52 -18.69
N LYS A 105 13.13 4.30 -17.48
CA LYS A 105 11.80 4.77 -17.08
C LYS A 105 11.78 5.27 -15.63
N SER A 106 11.09 6.37 -15.41
CA SER A 106 10.87 6.97 -14.09
C SER A 106 9.38 7.25 -13.92
N ILE A 107 8.81 6.76 -12.81
CA ILE A 107 7.38 6.86 -12.52
C ILE A 107 7.22 7.56 -11.18
N THR A 108 6.46 8.65 -11.14
CA THR A 108 6.09 9.27 -9.86
C THR A 108 4.97 8.44 -9.22
N LEU A 109 5.30 7.74 -8.14
CA LEU A 109 4.34 6.96 -7.35
C LEU A 109 3.52 7.86 -6.43
N CYS A 110 4.13 8.94 -5.93
CA CYS A 110 3.47 9.95 -5.12
C CYS A 110 4.13 11.32 -5.33
N GLY A 111 3.35 12.31 -5.77
CA GLY A 111 3.87 13.66 -6.07
C GLY A 111 4.23 14.47 -4.82
N ASN A 112 3.50 14.28 -3.72
CA ASN A 112 3.85 14.81 -2.41
C ASN A 112 3.28 13.91 -1.29
N LEU A 113 4.14 13.53 -0.36
CA LEU A 113 3.82 12.81 0.86
C LEU A 113 3.28 13.75 1.93
N TYR A 114 3.70 15.01 1.92
CA TYR A 114 3.30 15.98 2.94
C TYR A 114 1.85 16.39 2.72
N GLU A 115 1.04 16.22 3.75
CA GLU A 115 -0.38 16.56 3.82
C GLU A 115 -0.64 17.74 4.78
N HIS A 116 0.34 18.12 5.59
CA HIS A 116 0.26 19.20 6.59
C HIS A 116 -0.79 18.95 7.68
N ALA A 117 -1.08 17.68 7.98
CA ALA A 117 -2.04 17.30 9.02
C ALA A 117 -1.39 16.99 10.37
N ALA A 118 -0.13 16.53 10.37
CA ALA A 118 0.66 16.23 11.56
C ALA A 118 2.17 16.35 11.25
N ASP A 119 3.00 16.26 12.29
CA ASP A 119 4.45 16.23 12.09
C ASP A 119 4.94 14.84 11.68
N LEU A 120 4.32 13.77 12.18
CA LEU A 120 4.68 12.37 11.89
C LEU A 120 3.55 11.68 11.13
N HIS A 121 3.89 11.09 9.99
CA HIS A 121 2.95 10.48 9.08
C HIS A 121 3.35 9.05 8.72
N GLN A 122 2.34 8.26 8.36
CA GLN A 122 2.51 6.94 7.79
C GLN A 122 1.68 6.83 6.52
N ARG A 123 2.28 6.38 5.42
CA ARG A 123 1.59 6.15 4.15
C ARG A 123 1.98 4.81 3.55
N THR A 124 0.98 4.03 3.15
CA THR A 124 1.19 2.76 2.45
C THR A 124 0.97 2.96 0.96
N LEU A 125 1.97 2.58 0.15
CA LEU A 125 1.90 2.53 -1.30
C LEU A 125 1.78 1.07 -1.72
N LEU A 126 0.75 0.76 -2.51
CA LEU A 126 0.59 -0.54 -3.12
C LEU A 126 1.19 -0.51 -4.52
N LEU A 127 2.30 -1.22 -4.71
CA LEU A 127 2.97 -1.34 -5.99
C LEU A 127 2.55 -2.64 -6.67
N ASP A 128 1.89 -2.50 -7.80
CA ASP A 128 1.55 -3.61 -8.69
C ASP A 128 2.62 -3.81 -9.77
N ARG A 129 2.77 -5.05 -10.22
CA ARG A 129 3.74 -5.41 -11.25
C ARG A 129 3.46 -4.72 -12.60
N GLY A 130 2.20 -4.38 -12.89
CA GLY A 130 1.85 -3.62 -14.09
C GLY A 130 2.46 -2.23 -14.09
N THR A 131 2.47 -1.56 -12.93
CA THR A 131 3.10 -0.25 -12.75
C THR A 131 4.63 -0.33 -12.74
N ILE A 132 5.21 -1.26 -11.96
CA ILE A 132 6.67 -1.27 -11.70
C ILE A 132 7.48 -2.18 -12.63
N GLY A 133 6.86 -3.11 -13.35
CA GLY A 133 7.47 -4.00 -14.33
C GLY A 133 8.40 -5.07 -13.74
N GLY A 134 9.57 -4.65 -13.26
CA GLY A 134 10.65 -5.50 -12.78
C GLY A 134 11.45 -4.85 -11.64
N PRO A 135 12.68 -5.29 -11.37
CA PRO A 135 13.55 -4.67 -10.39
C PRO A 135 13.83 -3.20 -10.70
N GLY A 136 13.85 -2.36 -9.66
CA GLY A 136 14.09 -0.93 -9.80
C GLY A 136 14.45 -0.26 -8.47
N GLU A 137 14.80 1.02 -8.53
CA GLU A 137 15.06 1.85 -7.37
C GLU A 137 13.78 2.50 -6.89
N PHE A 138 13.46 2.30 -5.62
CA PHE A 138 12.49 3.08 -4.90
C PHE A 138 13.18 4.30 -4.31
N VAL A 139 12.76 5.48 -4.76
CA VAL A 139 13.41 6.75 -4.46
C VAL A 139 12.44 7.63 -3.68
N VAL A 140 12.89 8.13 -2.53
CA VAL A 140 12.24 9.19 -1.77
C VAL A 140 13.11 10.43 -1.88
N GLU A 141 12.59 11.48 -2.48
CA GLU A 141 13.24 12.79 -2.56
C GLU A 141 12.48 13.79 -1.70
N SER A 142 13.17 14.43 -0.76
CA SER A 142 12.61 15.45 0.12
C SER A 142 13.36 16.76 0.01
N THR A 143 12.70 17.85 0.43
CA THR A 143 13.33 19.16 0.59
C THR A 143 14.25 19.16 1.81
N GLY A 144 15.37 19.88 1.72
CA GLY A 144 16.37 19.98 2.79
C GLY A 144 17.51 18.98 2.61
N ALA A 145 18.47 18.99 3.53
CA ALA A 145 19.60 18.06 3.53
C ALA A 145 19.40 16.87 4.48
N ASP A 146 18.35 16.91 5.29
CA ASP A 146 18.11 15.96 6.36
C ASP A 146 17.22 14.78 5.90
N PRO A 147 17.40 13.60 6.49
CA PRO A 147 16.55 12.45 6.23
C PRO A 147 15.12 12.70 6.72
N VAL A 148 14.15 12.40 5.85
CA VAL A 148 12.71 12.50 6.15
C VAL A 148 12.09 11.20 6.67
N LEU A 149 12.69 10.06 6.32
CA LEU A 149 12.15 8.74 6.65
C LEU A 149 12.48 8.37 8.10
N GLU A 150 11.47 7.85 8.79
CA GLU A 150 11.51 7.45 10.20
C GLU A 150 11.46 5.93 10.37
N ARG A 151 11.96 5.44 11.50
CA ARG A 151 11.92 4.00 11.86
C ARG A 151 10.55 3.71 12.45
N VAL A 152 10.06 2.51 12.15
CA VAL A 152 8.94 1.90 12.86
C VAL A 152 9.50 1.23 14.11
N GLU A 153 9.11 1.71 15.29
CA GLU A 153 9.45 1.09 16.58
C GLU A 153 8.64 -0.19 16.84
#